data_AF-A0A4Y2E3V8-F1
#
_entry.id   AF-A0A4Y2E3V8-F1
#
_cell.length_a   1.000
_cell.length_b   1.000
_cell.length_c   1.000
_cell.angle_alpha   90.00
_cell.angle_beta   90.00
_cell.angle_gamma   90.00
#
_symmetry.space_group_name_H-M   'P 1'
#
loop_
_entity.id
_entity.type
_entity.pdbx_description
1 polymer ?
#
loop_
_entity_poly.entity_id
_entity_poly.type
_entity_poly.pdbx_seq_one_letter_code
_entity_poly.pdbx_strand_id
1 'polypeptide(L)'
;MSIIEEWGELNKLRFSPQKSCMLPITYRRRLSLADPPLVNLYGQPIPAVSELKYLEVIWDGGLTIHAHFKDRKFAIDSLSYRLTLTVCKWYSKQSCLLKKIYKGALEPKAL
;
A
#
# COMPACT_ATOMS: atom_id res chain seq x y z
N MET A 1 30.84 7.33 2.99
CA MET A 1 29.75 6.54 2.38
C MET A 1 28.51 6.76 3.24
N SER A 2 27.30 6.51 2.75
CA SER A 2 26.13 6.59 3.63
C SER A 2 26.15 5.42 4.63
N ILE A 3 25.56 5.60 5.82
CA ILE A 3 25.53 4.55 6.88
C ILE A 3 24.97 3.23 6.35
N ILE A 4 23.98 3.30 5.44
CA ILE A 4 23.36 2.13 4.84
C ILE A 4 24.28 1.41 3.85
N GLU A 5 25.14 2.14 3.15
CA GLU A 5 26.16 1.55 2.26
C GLU A 5 27.21 0.80 3.09
N GLU A 6 27.70 1.41 4.18
CA GLU A 6 28.68 0.79 5.07
C GLU A 6 28.12 -0.48 5.73
N TRP A 7 26.85 -0.42 6.17
CA TRP A 7 26.15 -1.61 6.68
C TRP A 7 25.98 -2.68 5.59
N GLY A 8 25.67 -2.27 4.35
CA GLY A 8 25.56 -3.18 3.22
C GLY A 8 26.86 -3.93 2.96
N GLU A 9 27.98 -3.22 2.87
CA GLU A 9 29.31 -3.80 2.65
C GLU A 9 29.70 -4.78 3.76
N LEU A 10 29.46 -4.41 5.03
CA LEU A 10 29.72 -5.29 6.18
C LEU A 10 28.93 -6.60 6.11
N ASN A 11 27.72 -6.56 5.54
CA ASN A 11 26.84 -7.72 5.37
C ASN A 11 26.95 -8.38 3.98
N LYS A 12 27.89 -7.96 3.13
CA LYS A 12 28.03 -8.43 1.74
C LYS A 12 26.77 -8.23 0.89
N LEU A 13 26.07 -7.13 1.13
CA LEU A 13 24.86 -6.70 0.43
C LEU A 13 25.12 -5.44 -0.38
N ARG A 14 24.51 -5.35 -1.56
CA ARG A 14 24.54 -4.15 -2.40
C ARG A 14 23.13 -3.76 -2.81
N PHE A 15 22.80 -2.48 -2.63
CA PHE A 15 21.49 -1.95 -2.98
C PHE A 15 21.52 -1.35 -4.39
N SER A 16 20.40 -1.44 -5.12
CA SER A 16 20.26 -0.81 -6.43
C SER A 16 19.60 0.55 -6.28
N PRO A 17 20.28 1.68 -6.54
CA PRO A 17 19.67 3.01 -6.44
C PRO A 17 18.41 3.16 -7.30
N GLN A 18 18.41 2.55 -8.48
CA GLN A 18 17.30 2.57 -9.44
C GLN A 18 16.04 1.87 -8.93
N LYS A 19 16.17 0.92 -8.01
CA LYS A 19 15.05 0.17 -7.41
C LYS A 19 14.75 0.63 -5.98
N SER A 20 15.53 1.56 -5.45
CA SER A 20 15.38 2.12 -4.12
C SER A 20 14.55 3.40 -4.17
N CYS A 21 13.77 3.62 -3.13
CA CYS A 21 13.08 4.88 -2.87
C CYS A 21 13.12 5.15 -1.37
N MET A 22 12.84 6.38 -0.97
CA MET A 22 12.71 6.73 0.44
C MET A 22 11.28 7.17 0.78
N LEU A 23 10.79 6.71 1.92
CA LEU A 23 9.56 7.20 2.53
C LEU A 23 9.97 8.13 3.69
N PRO A 24 9.80 9.45 3.56
CA PRO A 24 10.15 10.36 4.64
C PRO A 24 9.16 10.24 5.80
N ILE A 25 9.66 9.83 6.96
CA ILE A 25 8.88 9.75 8.20
C ILE A 25 9.27 10.94 9.07
N THR A 26 8.32 11.85 9.29
CA THR A 26 8.56 13.06 10.10
C THR A 26 7.50 13.26 11.16
N TYR A 27 7.91 13.82 12.29
CA TYR A 27 6.97 14.19 13.35
C TYR A 27 5.92 15.18 12.81
N ARG A 28 4.64 14.85 13.00
CA ARG A 28 3.48 15.62 12.50
C ARG A 28 3.46 15.81 10.98
N ARG A 29 4.06 14.93 10.18
CA ARG A 29 4.04 15.00 8.70
C ARG A 29 4.50 16.37 8.17
N ARG A 30 5.50 16.97 8.81
CA ARG A 30 5.97 18.34 8.50
C ARG A 30 6.74 18.43 7.19
N LEU A 31 7.20 17.30 6.66
CA LEU A 31 7.93 17.29 5.40
C LEU A 31 6.97 17.29 4.21
N SER A 32 7.13 18.28 3.33
CA SER A 32 6.45 18.29 2.04
C SER A 32 7.18 17.38 1.06
N LEU A 33 6.43 16.62 0.26
CA LEU A 33 6.98 15.86 -0.87
C LEU A 33 7.30 16.76 -2.08
N ALA A 34 6.85 18.02 -2.07
CA ALA A 34 7.19 18.98 -3.10
C ALA A 34 8.66 19.45 -2.99
N ASP A 35 9.25 19.33 -1.80
CA ASP A 35 10.65 19.65 -1.54
C ASP A 35 11.24 18.61 -0.57
N PRO A 36 11.49 17.39 -1.04
CA PRO A 36 11.97 16.31 -0.19
C PRO A 36 13.47 16.46 0.10
N PRO A 37 13.96 15.93 1.23
CA PRO A 37 15.39 15.95 1.53
C PRO A 37 16.14 15.15 0.47
N LEU A 38 17.29 15.64 0.03
CA LEU A 38 18.08 14.95 -0.98
C LEU A 38 18.83 13.78 -0.32
N VAL A 39 18.41 12.55 -0.64
CA VAL A 39 19.08 11.33 -0.18
C VAL A 39 19.76 10.67 -1.36
N ASN A 40 21.06 10.43 -1.21
CA ASN A 40 21.88 9.75 -2.21
C ASN A 40 22.22 8.33 -1.74
N LEU A 41 22.18 7.39 -2.67
CA LEU A 41 22.64 6.03 -2.51
C LEU A 41 23.68 5.74 -3.59
N TYR A 42 24.90 5.44 -3.18
CA TYR A 42 26.07 5.30 -4.07
C TYR A 42 26.26 6.52 -5.00
N GLY A 43 26.04 7.73 -4.47
CA GLY A 43 26.15 8.98 -5.22
C GLY A 43 25.00 9.28 -6.18
N GLN A 44 23.98 8.40 -6.27
CA GLN A 44 22.78 8.63 -7.07
C GLN A 44 21.60 9.04 -6.18
N PRO A 45 20.84 10.08 -6.53
CA PRO A 45 19.67 10.48 -5.75
C PRO A 45 18.56 9.42 -5.85
N ILE A 46 17.94 9.09 -4.72
CA ILE A 46 16.76 8.21 -4.68
C ILE A 46 15.47 9.03 -4.54
N PRO A 47 14.38 8.64 -5.22
CA PRO A 47 13.12 9.39 -5.18
C PRO A 47 12.44 9.28 -3.81
N ALA A 48 11.80 10.38 -3.39
CA ALA A 48 10.86 10.38 -2.27
C ALA A 48 9.49 9.86 -2.73
N VAL A 49 8.87 9.02 -1.92
CA VAL A 49 7.51 8.52 -2.15
C VAL A 49 6.59 8.89 -0.99
N SER A 50 5.31 9.08 -1.26
CA SER A 50 4.28 9.30 -0.24
C SER A 50 3.91 8.04 0.52
N GLU A 51 4.04 6.90 -0.15
CA GLU A 51 3.58 5.60 0.31
C GLU A 51 4.57 4.51 -0.10
N LEU A 52 4.74 3.50 0.75
CA LEU A 52 5.61 2.36 0.51
C LEU A 52 4.85 1.07 0.81
N LYS A 53 4.94 0.10 -0.11
CA LYS A 53 4.40 -1.25 0.11
C LYS A 53 5.47 -2.14 0.75
N TYR A 54 5.18 -2.66 1.93
CA TYR A 54 6.04 -3.61 2.64
C TYR A 54 5.18 -4.75 3.20
N LEU A 55 5.55 -6.00 2.89
CA LEU A 55 4.79 -7.20 3.28
C LEU A 55 3.29 -7.09 2.94
N GLU A 56 3.00 -6.59 1.74
CA GLU A 56 1.64 -6.34 1.23
C GLU A 56 0.83 -5.23 1.91
N VAL A 57 1.40 -4.59 2.93
CA VAL A 57 0.79 -3.45 3.62
C VAL A 57 1.33 -2.16 3.03
N ILE A 58 0.44 -1.19 2.78
CA ILE A 58 0.81 0.15 2.30
C ILE A 58 0.93 1.07 3.50
N TRP A 59 2.12 1.65 3.66
CA TRP A 59 2.48 2.57 4.73
C TRP A 59 2.60 3.99 4.18
N ASP A 60 2.09 4.98 4.92
CA ASP A 60 2.30 6.39 4.62
C ASP A 60 3.44 7.01 5.46
N GLY A 61 3.84 8.25 5.15
CA GLY A 61 4.87 8.99 5.90
C GLY A 61 4.50 9.29 7.37
N GLY A 62 3.29 8.95 7.81
CA GLY A 62 2.86 8.97 9.21
C GLY A 62 2.99 7.62 9.92
N LEU A 63 3.55 6.59 9.26
CA LEU A 63 3.55 5.20 9.72
C LEU A 63 2.13 4.66 9.98
N THR A 64 1.17 5.13 9.21
CA THR A 64 -0.21 4.66 9.24
C THR A 64 -0.51 3.83 7.99
N ILE A 65 -1.55 3.01 8.08
CA ILE A 65 -2.03 2.13 7.00
C ILE A 65 -3.34 2.64 6.37
N HIS A 66 -3.58 3.95 6.44
CA HIS A 66 -4.82 4.55 5.91
C HIS A 66 -4.97 4.34 4.40
N ALA A 67 -3.87 4.49 3.64
CA ALA A 67 -3.85 4.25 2.20
C ALA A 67 -4.27 2.81 1.88
N HIS A 68 -3.72 1.84 2.61
CA HIS A 68 -4.08 0.43 2.46
C HIS A 68 -5.59 0.20 2.62
N PHE A 69 -6.19 0.72 3.71
CA PHE A 69 -7.63 0.56 3.94
C PHE A 69 -8.49 1.32 2.94
N LYS A 70 -8.04 2.47 2.46
CA LYS A 70 -8.75 3.25 1.43
C LYS A 70 -8.87 2.45 0.14
N ASP A 71 -7.79 1.81 -0.29
CA ASP A 71 -7.75 0.98 -1.49
C ASP A 71 -8.63 -0.27 -1.34
N ARG A 72 -8.52 -0.97 -0.20
CA ARG A 72 -9.36 -2.14 0.10
C ARG A 72 -10.84 -1.77 0.15
N LYS A 73 -11.18 -0.66 0.80
CA LYS A 73 -12.55 -0.17 0.89
C LYS A 73 -13.11 0.14 -0.50
N PHE A 74 -12.36 0.86 -1.34
CA PHE A 74 -12.80 1.14 -2.71
C PHE A 74 -13.08 -0.14 -3.52
N ALA A 75 -12.18 -1.12 -3.42
CA ALA A 75 -12.36 -2.41 -4.10
C ALA A 75 -13.61 -3.16 -3.60
N ILE A 76 -13.85 -3.18 -2.29
CA ILE A 76 -15.03 -3.81 -1.67
C ILE A 76 -16.31 -3.08 -2.04
N ASP A 77 -16.34 -1.75 -1.98
CA ASP A 77 -17.51 -0.93 -2.31
C ASP A 77 -17.91 -1.13 -3.79
N SER A 78 -16.92 -1.09 -4.69
CA SER A 78 -17.13 -1.34 -6.13
C SER A 78 -17.65 -2.76 -6.41
N LEU A 79 -17.10 -3.77 -5.74
CA LEU A 79 -17.56 -5.14 -5.88
C LEU A 79 -18.96 -5.34 -5.28
N SER A 80 -19.22 -4.78 -4.10
CA SER A 80 -20.52 -4.82 -3.42
C SER A 80 -21.61 -4.20 -4.28
N TYR A 81 -21.32 -3.06 -4.94
CA TYR A 81 -22.25 -2.42 -5.85
C TYR A 81 -22.61 -3.35 -7.03
N ARG A 82 -21.60 -3.89 -7.72
CA ARG A 82 -21.81 -4.81 -8.86
C ARG A 82 -22.54 -6.10 -8.46
N LEU A 83 -22.20 -6.65 -7.29
CA LEU A 83 -22.88 -7.81 -6.73
C LEU A 83 -24.35 -7.51 -6.45
N THR A 84 -24.65 -6.35 -5.85
CA THR A 84 -26.04 -5.97 -5.54
C THR A 84 -26.89 -5.88 -6.80
N LEU A 85 -26.38 -5.24 -7.87
CA LEU A 85 -27.08 -5.17 -9.15
C LEU A 85 -27.36 -6.55 -9.77
N THR A 86 -26.39 -7.45 -9.69
CA THR A 86 -26.49 -8.77 -10.32
C THR A 86 -27.35 -9.72 -9.49
N VAL A 87 -27.08 -9.81 -8.19
CA VAL A 87 -27.69 -10.80 -7.30
C VAL A 87 -29.15 -10.47 -6.99
N CYS A 88 -29.52 -9.19 -6.86
CA CYS A 88 -30.92 -8.80 -6.72
C CYS A 88 -31.76 -9.14 -7.95
N LYS A 89 -31.16 -9.15 -9.15
CA LYS A 89 -31.86 -9.52 -10.38
C LYS A 89 -32.15 -11.02 -10.48
N TRP A 90 -31.21 -11.87 -10.07
CA TRP A 90 -31.27 -13.32 -10.33
C TRP A 90 -31.59 -14.18 -9.10
N TYR A 91 -31.26 -13.72 -7.88
CA TYR A 91 -31.27 -14.56 -6.67
C TYR A 91 -31.98 -13.90 -5.48
N SER A 92 -32.79 -12.86 -5.70
CA SER A 92 -33.45 -12.08 -4.63
C SER A 92 -34.29 -12.91 -3.66
N LYS A 93 -34.86 -14.03 -4.10
CA LYS A 93 -35.71 -14.91 -3.27
C LYS A 93 -34.92 -15.97 -2.48
N GLN A 94 -33.59 -16.06 -2.64
CA GLN A 94 -32.74 -17.09 -2.04
C GLN A 94 -31.72 -16.47 -1.08
N SER A 95 -32.17 -16.06 0.11
CA SER A 95 -31.34 -15.39 1.13
C SER A 95 -30.08 -16.18 1.51
N CYS A 96 -30.17 -17.50 1.64
CA CYS A 96 -29.02 -18.37 1.94
C CYS A 96 -27.97 -18.37 0.83
N LEU A 97 -28.39 -18.36 -0.45
CA LEU A 97 -27.47 -18.32 -1.59
C LEU A 97 -26.81 -16.94 -1.72
N LEU A 98 -27.59 -15.88 -1.53
CA LEU A 98 -27.10 -14.51 -1.50
C LEU A 98 -25.99 -14.35 -0.45
N LYS A 99 -26.21 -14.83 0.78
CA LYS A 99 -25.18 -14.79 1.83
C LYS A 99 -23.89 -15.52 1.43
N LYS A 100 -23.97 -16.68 0.76
CA LYS A 100 -22.80 -17.43 0.28
C LYS A 100 -22.04 -16.66 -0.80
N ILE A 101 -22.75 -16.06 -1.76
CA ILE A 101 -22.15 -15.25 -2.83
C ILE A 101 -21.40 -14.05 -2.26
N TYR A 102 -22.04 -13.29 -1.36
CA TYR A 102 -21.41 -12.13 -0.73
C TYR A 102 -20.19 -12.51 0.10
N LYS A 103 -20.27 -13.58 0.92
CA LYS A 103 -19.12 -14.07 1.67
C LYS A 103 -17.96 -14.47 0.75
N GLY A 104 -18.24 -15.33 -0.23
CA GLY A 104 -17.20 -15.82 -1.15
C GLY A 104 -16.57 -14.73 -2.01
N ALA A 105 -17.30 -13.66 -2.34
CA ALA A 105 -16.79 -12.57 -3.17
C ALA A 105 -16.08 -11.47 -2.36
N LEU A 106 -16.57 -11.12 -1.18
CA LEU A 106 -16.07 -9.98 -0.40
C LEU A 106 -15.04 -10.35 0.67
N GLU A 107 -15.20 -11.48 1.38
CA GLU A 107 -14.27 -11.88 2.46
C GLU A 107 -12.80 -11.96 2.00
N PRO A 108 -12.48 -12.50 0.81
CA PRO A 108 -11.09 -12.56 0.33
C PRO A 108 -10.47 -11.19 0.00
N LYS A 109 -11.28 -10.12 -0.10
CA LYS A 109 -10.81 -8.77 -0.44
C LYS A 109 -10.66 -7.88 0.79
N ALA A 110 -11.27 -8.26 1.91
CA ALA A 110 -11.22 -7.57 3.18
C ALA A 110 -9.93 -7.84 3.99
N LEU A 111 -9.22 -8.91 3.67
CA LEU A 111 -7.88 -9.25 4.15
C LEU A 111 -6.82 -8.73 3.18
#